data_AF-A0A6V7V3D1-F1
#
_entry.id   AF-A0A6V7V3D1-F1
#
_cell.length_a   1.000
_cell.length_b   1.000
_cell.length_c   1.000
_cell.angle_alpha   90.00
_cell.angle_beta   90.00
_cell.angle_gamma   90.00
#
_symmetry.space_group_name_H-M   'P 1'
#
loop_
_entity.id
_entity.type
_entity.pdbx_description
1 polymer ?
#
loop_
_entity_poly.entity_id
_entity_poly.type
_entity_poly.pdbx_seq_one_letter_code
_entity_poly.pdbx_strand_id
1 'polypeptide(L)' 'MYEYAPRPNCSTYKPDCGSKYLFCDLSNGDPHCAAKARPGGNCTGFFKGEKVCYNSECVNNVCVGQSEDASIQ' A
#
# COMPACT_ATOMS: atom_id res chain seq x y z
N MET A 1 8.98 -30.95 3.85
CA MET A 1 9.63 -29.75 3.28
C MET A 1 8.66 -28.60 3.37
N TYR A 2 9.14 -27.39 3.67
CA TYR A 2 8.34 -26.17 3.53
C TYR A 2 8.64 -25.58 2.16
N GLU A 3 7.62 -25.27 1.38
CA GLU A 3 7.75 -24.62 0.09
C GLU A 3 7.29 -23.16 0.24
N TYR A 4 8.08 -22.23 -0.30
CA TYR A 4 7.69 -20.82 -0.28
C TYR A 4 6.55 -20.60 -1.26
N ALA A 5 5.47 -19.97 -0.78
CA ALA A 5 4.40 -19.53 -1.66
C ALA A 5 4.95 -18.49 -2.65
N PRO A 6 4.54 -18.54 -3.93
CA PRO A 6 4.90 -17.51 -4.89
C PRO A 6 4.42 -16.14 -4.39
N ARG A 7 5.26 -15.11 -4.58
CA ARG A 7 4.87 -13.74 -4.24
C ARG A 7 3.59 -13.37 -5.02
N PRO A 8 2.60 -12.75 -4.38
CA PRO A 8 1.42 -12.26 -5.08
C PRO A 8 1.86 -11.24 -6.13
N ASN A 9 1.49 -11.51 -7.39
CA ASN A 9 1.71 -10.60 -8.51
C ASN A 9 0.48 -9.71 -8.70
N CYS A 10 0.72 -8.42 -8.89
CA CYS A 10 -0.31 -7.46 -9.24
C CYS A 10 0.02 -6.81 -10.60
N SER A 11 -0.93 -6.10 -11.19
CA SER A 11 -0.72 -5.38 -12.45
C SER A 11 -1.63 -4.16 -12.53
N THR A 12 -1.44 -3.31 -13.54
CA THR A 12 -2.32 -2.16 -13.80
C THR A 12 -3.79 -2.58 -13.98
N TYR A 13 -4.04 -3.76 -14.57
CA TYR A 13 -5.39 -4.29 -14.76
C TYR A 13 -5.94 -5.00 -13.52
N LYS A 14 -5.05 -5.49 -12.65
CA LYS A 14 -5.41 -6.20 -11.41
C LYS A 14 -4.52 -5.67 -10.27
N PRO A 15 -4.83 -4.49 -9.73
CA PRO A 15 -4.01 -3.82 -8.72
C PRO A 15 -4.21 -4.41 -7.30
N ASP A 16 -5.06 -5.42 -7.15
CA ASP A 16 -5.35 -6.03 -5.87
C ASP A 16 -4.32 -7.13 -5.53
N CYS A 17 -3.70 -6.98 -4.36
CA CYS A 17 -2.73 -7.90 -3.78
C CYS A 17 -3.35 -8.92 -2.82
N GLY A 18 -4.68 -8.92 -2.67
CA GLY A 18 -5.42 -9.86 -1.82
C GLY A 18 -5.29 -9.58 -0.32
N SER A 19 -4.77 -8.41 0.06
CA SER A 19 -4.62 -8.00 1.46
C SER A 19 -4.85 -6.50 1.60
N LYS A 20 -5.64 -6.10 2.60
CA LYS A 20 -5.89 -4.68 2.91
C LYS A 20 -4.63 -3.91 3.30
N TYR A 21 -3.59 -4.62 3.74
CA TYR A 21 -2.30 -4.06 4.17
C TYR A 21 -1.29 -3.94 3.03
N LEU A 22 -1.61 -4.46 1.84
CA LEU A 22 -0.74 -4.40 0.67
C LEU A 22 -1.34 -3.46 -0.38
N PHE A 23 -0.48 -2.86 -1.19
CA PHE A 23 -0.83 -2.13 -2.39
C PHE A 23 0.04 -2.60 -3.55
N CYS A 24 -0.43 -2.39 -4.78
CA CYS A 24 0.37 -2.67 -5.97
C CYS A 24 1.26 -1.46 -6.27
N ASP A 25 2.57 -1.63 -6.16
CA ASP A 25 3.54 -0.65 -6.63
C ASP A 25 3.70 -0.79 -8.14
N LEU A 26 3.29 0.24 -8.86
CA LEU A 26 3.43 0.33 -10.32
C LEU A 26 4.49 1.37 -10.72
N SER A 27 5.01 2.13 -9.76
CA SER A 27 5.88 3.29 -9.99
C SER A 27 7.36 2.92 -9.92
N ASN A 28 7.73 1.90 -9.13
CA ASN A 28 9.13 1.50 -8.92
C ASN A 28 9.50 0.20 -9.65
N GLY A 29 9.37 0.19 -10.98
CA GLY A 29 9.80 -0.92 -11.83
C GLY A 29 8.71 -1.94 -12.10
N ASP A 30 9.02 -3.23 -11.98
CA ASP A 30 8.07 -4.30 -12.23
C ASP A 30 6.93 -4.29 -11.20
N PRO A 31 5.66 -4.43 -11.64
CA PRO A 31 4.51 -4.47 -10.75
C PRO A 31 4.66 -5.51 -9.64
N HIS A 32 4.67 -5.05 -8.39
CA HIS A 32 4.77 -5.94 -7.24
C HIS A 32 3.97 -5.43 -6.05
N CYS A 33 3.57 -6.36 -5.19
CA CYS A 33 2.85 -6.03 -3.98
C CYS A 33 3.81 -5.54 -2.89
N ALA A 34 3.57 -4.33 -2.41
CA ALA A 34 4.32 -3.68 -1.33
C ALA A 34 3.41 -3.42 -0.13
N ALA A 35 4.01 -3.28 1.05
CA ALA A 35 3.28 -2.99 2.29
C ALA A 35 2.86 -1.52 2.34
N LYS A 36 1.60 -1.27 2.71
CA LYS A 36 1.08 0.08 2.89
C LYS A 36 1.77 0.79 4.06
N ALA A 37 1.96 2.08 3.92
CA ALA A 37 2.42 2.96 4.97
C ALA A 37 1.29 3.22 6.00
N ARG A 38 1.63 3.13 7.29
CA ARG A 38 0.77 3.57 8.39
C ARG A 38 0.59 5.10 8.39
N PRO A 39 -0.40 5.64 9.12
CA PRO A 39 -0.45 7.07 9.41
C PRO A 39 0.89 7.60 9.97
N GLY A 40 1.35 8.74 9.46
CA GLY A 40 2.68 9.32 9.68
C GLY A 40 3.79 8.77 8.75
N GLY A 41 3.49 7.76 7.92
CA GLY A 41 4.45 7.21 6.96
C GLY A 41 4.60 8.07 5.70
N ASN A 42 5.70 7.85 4.96
CA ASN A 42 5.96 8.53 3.69
C ASN A 42 5.18 7.86 2.54
N CYS A 43 4.52 8.66 1.70
CA CYS A 43 3.77 8.22 0.53
C CYS A 43 4.29 8.77 -0.82
N THR A 44 5.53 9.26 -0.87
CA THR A 44 6.18 9.76 -2.09
C THR A 44 6.75 8.65 -2.96
N GLY A 45 6.97 8.95 -4.24
CA GLY A 45 7.57 8.00 -5.19
C GLY A 45 6.56 7.07 -5.85
N PHE A 46 5.26 7.29 -5.60
CA PHE A 46 4.16 6.56 -6.20
C PHE A 46 3.23 7.55 -6.92
N PHE A 47 3.21 7.49 -8.25
CA PHE A 47 2.61 8.52 -9.11
C PHE A 47 1.57 7.97 -10.09
N LYS A 48 1.29 6.66 -10.06
CA LYS A 48 0.28 6.01 -10.92
C LYS A 48 -1.07 5.81 -10.20
N GLY A 49 -1.27 6.50 -9.07
CA GLY A 49 -2.50 6.41 -8.29
C GLY A 49 -2.53 5.25 -7.31
N GLU A 50 -1.35 4.76 -6.89
CA GLU A 50 -1.22 3.68 -5.92
C GLU A 50 -1.80 4.06 -4.55
N LYS A 51 -2.50 3.12 -3.91
CA LYS A 51 -3.06 3.30 -2.56
C LYS A 51 -2.01 2.98 -1.49
N VAL A 52 -0.99 3.81 -1.39
CA VAL A 52 0.17 3.61 -0.50
C VAL A 52 -0.21 3.65 0.98
N CYS A 53 -1.17 4.48 1.34
CA CYS A 53 -1.56 4.75 2.72
C CYS A 53 -2.62 3.76 3.23
N TYR A 54 -2.43 3.21 4.44
CA TYR A 54 -3.40 2.33 5.10
C TYR A 54 -4.41 3.13 5.91
N ASN A 55 -5.69 3.10 5.51
CA ASN A 55 -6.79 3.85 6.14
C ASN A 55 -6.48 5.35 6.31
N SER A 56 -5.72 5.90 5.37
CA SER A 56 -5.22 7.27 5.41
C SER A 56 -5.04 7.79 4.00
N GLU A 57 -4.94 9.11 3.86
CA GLU A 57 -4.68 9.76 2.58
C GLU A 57 -3.26 10.34 2.54
N CYS A 58 -2.68 10.41 1.35
CA CYS A 58 -1.37 11.03 1.16
C CYS A 58 -1.56 12.55 1.07
N VAL A 59 -1.20 13.27 2.13
CA VAL A 59 -1.29 14.74 2.21
C VAL A 59 0.08 15.30 2.55
N ASN A 60 0.58 16.24 1.75
CA ASN A 60 1.91 16.83 1.93
C ASN A 60 3.02 15.76 2.14
N ASN A 61 3.03 14.72 1.29
CA ASN A 61 4.01 13.62 1.33
C ASN A 61 3.91 12.67 2.53
N VAL A 62 2.88 12.82 3.37
CA VAL A 62 2.68 12.02 4.57
C VAL A 62 1.29 11.37 4.56
N CYS A 63 1.21 10.11 4.95
CA CYS A 63 -0.05 9.43 5.18
C CYS A 63 -0.73 10.03 6.42
N VAL A 64 -1.82 10.76 6.25
CA VAL A 64 -2.60 11.33 7.35
C VAL A 64 -3.88 10.51 7.55
N GLY A 65 -4.05 9.99 8.77
CA GLY A 65 -5.23 9.21 9.13
C GLY A 65 -6.49 10.05 8.93
N GLN A 66 -7.49 9.47 8.26
CA GLN A 66 -8.86 9.89 8.54
C GLN A 66 -9.17 9.34 9.93
N SER A 67 -9.69 10.18 10.81
CA SER A 67 -9.83 9.92 12.25
C SER A 67 -10.80 8.78 12.57
N GLU A 68 -10.42 7.53 12.29
CA GLU A 68 -11.14 6.32 12.69
C GLU A 68 -10.23 5.33 13.43
N ASP A 69 -8.90 5.56 13.44
CA ASP A 69 -7.91 4.85 14.27
C ASP A 69 -7.47 5.70 15.49
N ALA A 70 -8.32 6.67 15.88
CA ALA A 70 -8.26 7.36 17.18
C ALA A 70 -9.37 6.82 18.12
N SER A 71 -9.77 5.57 17.93
CA SER A 71 -10.78 4.89 18.76
C SER A 71 -10.29 3.50 19.14
N ILE A 72 -9.25 3.45 19.96
CA ILE A 72 -9.10 2.38 20.95
C ILE A 72 -8.91 3.09 22.29
N GLN A 73 -10.01 3.16 23.05
CA GLN A 73 -10.00 3.30 24.51
C GLN A 73 -9.31 2.10 25.15
#